data_AF-A0A561ENC9-F1
#
_entry.id   AF-A0A561ENC9-F1
#
_cell.length_a   1.000
_cell.length_b   1.000
_cell.length_c   1.000
_cell.angle_alpha   90.00
_cell.angle_beta   90.00
_cell.angle_gamma   90.00
#
_symmetry.space_group_name_H-M   'P 1'
#
loop_
_entity.id
_entity.type
_entity.pdbx_description
1 polymer ?
#
loop_
_entity_poly.entity_id
_entity_poly.type
_entity_poly.pdbx_seq_one_letter_code
_entity_poly.pdbx_strand_id
1 'polypeptide(L)' 'MSRIAHFDGPGASDRVIRCAEKAEAAGFEHVETHYHPDSKQYSVTGTMPAVTARRTLDELLGR' A
#
# COMPACT_ATOMS: atom_id res chain seq x y z
N MET A 1 2.14 10.52 -11.54
CA MET A 1 2.10 9.68 -10.31
C MET A 1 2.86 10.42 -9.22
N SER A 2 2.25 10.58 -8.04
CA SER A 2 2.91 11.17 -6.86
C SER A 2 2.88 10.12 -5.75
N ARG A 3 4.04 9.72 -5.24
CA ARG A 3 4.22 8.72 -4.17
C ARG A 3 4.85 9.42 -2.97
N ILE A 4 4.29 9.21 -1.77
CA ILE A 4 4.84 9.76 -0.53
C ILE A 4 5.13 8.60 0.41
N ALA A 5 6.39 8.48 0.85
CA ALA A 5 6.83 7.45 1.77
C ALA A 5 7.45 8.11 3.00
N HIS A 6 6.93 7.78 4.19
CA HIS A 6 7.42 8.30 5.46
C HIS A 6 8.23 7.20 6.16
N PHE A 7 9.45 7.54 6.59
CA PHE A 7 10.39 6.60 7.20
C PHE A 7 10.94 7.17 8.51
N ASP A 8 10.83 6.41 9.58
CA ASP A 8 11.58 6.62 10.83
C ASP A 8 12.47 5.40 11.09
N GLY A 9 13.69 5.40 10.53
CA GLY A 9 14.77 4.45 10.87
C GLY A 9 15.41 3.68 9.68
N PRO A 10 16.70 3.31 9.80
CA PRO A 10 17.41 2.55 8.76
C PRO A 10 16.88 1.10 8.67
N GLY A 11 16.50 0.68 7.46
CA GLY A 11 15.96 -0.67 7.17
C GLY A 11 14.44 -0.75 6.99
N ALA A 12 13.69 0.30 7.37
CA ALA A 12 12.26 0.40 7.06
C ALA A 12 11.98 0.71 5.58
N SER A 13 12.97 1.27 4.87
CA SER A 13 12.83 1.77 3.50
C SER A 13 12.43 0.71 2.47
N ASP A 14 13.16 -0.41 2.43
CA ASP A 14 12.97 -1.43 1.38
C ASP A 14 11.68 -2.23 1.54
N ARG A 15 11.18 -2.36 2.77
CA ARG A 15 9.90 -3.01 3.06
C ARG A 15 8.73 -2.09 2.74
N VAL A 16 8.86 -0.81 3.06
CA VAL A 16 7.88 0.23 2.72
C VAL A 16 7.74 0.37 1.20
N ILE A 17 8.86 0.45 0.48
CA ILE A 17 8.86 0.54 -0.99
C ILE A 17 8.18 -0.70 -1.61
N ARG A 18 8.55 -1.91 -1.16
CA ARG A 18 7.92 -3.15 -1.67
C ARG A 18 6.43 -3.25 -1.34
N CYS A 19 5.99 -2.72 -0.19
CA CYS A 19 4.56 -2.66 0.13
C CYS A 19 3.84 -1.69 -0.79
N ALA A 20 4.43 -0.52 -1.05
CA ALA A 20 3.86 0.46 -1.98
C ALA A 20 3.76 -0.09 -3.41
N GLU A 21 4.81 -0.76 -3.90
CA GLU A 21 4.82 -1.41 -5.23
C GLU A 21 3.72 -2.47 -5.38
N LYS A 22 3.49 -3.27 -4.33
CA LYS A 22 2.40 -4.27 -4.33
C LYS A 22 1.03 -3.61 -4.35
N ALA A 23 0.84 -2.52 -3.61
CA ALA A 23 -0.41 -1.77 -3.64
C ALA A 23 -0.65 -1.13 -5.01
N GLU A 24 0.36 -0.52 -5.62
CA GLU A 24 0.25 0.01 -6.98
C GLU A 24 -0.06 -1.10 -8.00
N ALA A 25 0.57 -2.26 -7.89
CA ALA A 25 0.27 -3.42 -8.75
C ALA A 25 -1.16 -3.97 -8.56
N ALA A 26 -1.73 -3.82 -7.36
CA ALA A 26 -3.13 -4.13 -7.07
C ALA A 26 -4.11 -3.04 -7.58
N GLY A 27 -3.60 -1.93 -8.12
CA GLY A 27 -4.41 -0.85 -8.69
C GLY A 27 -4.76 0.28 -7.72
N PHE A 28 -4.01 0.40 -6.61
CA PHE A 28 -4.08 1.59 -5.76
C PHE A 28 -3.31 2.75 -6.41
N GLU A 29 -3.89 3.93 -6.33
CA GLU A 29 -3.33 5.22 -6.70
C GLU A 29 -3.01 6.02 -5.43
N HIS A 30 -2.15 7.04 -5.51
CA HIS A 30 -1.79 7.89 -4.36
C HIS A 30 -1.37 7.07 -3.12
N VAL A 31 -0.53 6.05 -3.34
CA VAL A 31 -0.13 5.14 -2.28
C VAL A 31 0.80 5.86 -1.30
N GLU A 32 0.41 5.83 -0.04
CA GLU A 32 1.19 6.28 1.11
C GLU A 32 1.47 5.08 2.01
N THR A 33 2.66 5.03 2.57
CA THR A 33 3.04 3.93 3.47
C THR A 33 3.76 4.50 4.68
N HIS A 34 3.30 4.08 5.85
CA HIS A 34 3.80 4.53 7.14
C HIS A 34 4.30 3.32 7.94
N TYR A 35 5.47 3.47 8.55
CA TYR A 35 5.97 2.53 9.53
C TYR A 35 5.64 3.03 10.94
N HIS A 36 4.99 2.19 11.74
CA HIS A 36 4.64 2.46 13.13
C HIS A 36 5.68 1.80 14.04
N PRO A 37 6.66 2.54 14.58
CA PRO A 37 7.77 1.94 15.33
C PRO A 37 7.31 1.26 16.62
N ASP A 38 6.28 1.80 17.28
CA ASP A 38 5.76 1.30 18.55
C ASP A 38 5.16 -0.11 18.44
N SER A 39 4.44 -0.38 17.35
CA SER A 39 3.82 -1.68 17.09
C SER A 39 4.64 -2.56 16.14
N LYS A 40 5.72 -2.02 15.56
CA LYS A 40 6.51 -2.63 14.47
C LYS A 40 5.63 -3.04 13.27
N GLN A 41 4.57 -2.29 13.01
CA GLN A 41 3.63 -2.54 11.91
C GLN A 41 3.82 -1.55 10.77
N TYR A 42 3.34 -1.94 9.59
CA TYR A 42 3.29 -1.09 8.40
C TYR A 42 1.84 -0.86 8.04
N SER A 43 1.44 0.40 7.83
CA SER A 43 0.15 0.73 7.23
C SER A 43 0.36 1.28 5.83
N VAL A 44 -0.44 0.79 4.89
CA VAL A 44 -0.48 1.30 3.52
C VAL A 44 -1.85 1.91 3.29
N THR A 45 -1.89 3.17 2.89
CA THR A 45 -3.09 3.89 2.48
C THR A 45 -2.99 4.21 1.00
N GLY A 46 -4.13 4.28 0.32
CA GLY A 46 -4.17 4.60 -1.10
C GLY A 46 -5.61 4.66 -1.58
N THR A 47 -5.81 5.29 -2.72
CA THR A 47 -7.12 5.44 -3.34
C THR A 47 -7.27 4.38 -4.42
N MET A 48 -8.38 3.64 -4.45
CA MET A 48 -8.63 2.67 -5.52
C MET A 48 -9.91 3.05 -6.27
N PRO A 49 -9.90 3.09 -7.61
CA PRO A 49 -11.12 3.28 -8.39
C PRO A 49 -12.15 2.20 -8.06
N ALA A 50 -13.43 2.59 -7.89
CA ALA A 50 -14.49 1.66 -7.46
C ALA A 50 -14.64 0.43 -8.36
N VAL A 51 -14.37 0.57 -9.67
CA VAL A 51 -14.40 -0.53 -10.64
C VAL A 51 -13.28 -1.53 -10.37
N THR A 52 -12.07 -1.04 -10.10
CA THR A 52 -10.90 -1.88 -9.75
C THR A 52 -11.11 -2.55 -8.39
N ALA A 53 -11.60 -1.80 -7.39
CA ALA A 53 -11.89 -2.33 -6.07
C ALA A 53 -12.92 -3.47 -6.10
N ARG A 54 -13.98 -3.31 -6.89
CA ARG A 54 -14.99 -4.34 -7.09
C ARG A 54 -14.40 -5.60 -7.71
N ARG A 55 -13.63 -5.48 -8.79
CA ARG A 55 -12.95 -6.62 -9.42
C ARG A 55 -12.02 -7.34 -8.45
N THR A 56 -11.19 -6.60 -7.70
CA THR A 56 -10.28 -7.19 -6.71
C THR A 56 -11.04 -7.90 -5.58
N LEU A 57 -12.16 -7.34 -5.13
CA LEU A 57 -13.02 -8.00 -4.14
C LEU A 57 -13.69 -9.26 -4.70
N ASP A 58 -14.18 -9.23 -5.94
CA ASP A 58 -14.79 -10.39 -6.59
C ASP A 58 -13.75 -11.52 -6.75
N GLU A 59 -12.52 -11.20 -7.18
CA GLU A 59 -11.39 -12.16 -7.27
C GLU A 59 -11.04 -12.77 -5.90
N LEU A 60 -10.94 -11.95 -4.84
CA LEU A 60 -10.62 -12.42 -3.48
C LEU A 60 -11.74 -13.28 -2.88
N LEU A 61 -12.99 -12.98 -3.23
CA LEU A 61 -14.17 -13.70 -2.76
C LEU A 61 -14.53 -14.91 -3.65
N GLY A 62 -13.79 -15.13 -4.74
CA GLY A 62 -14.00 -16.22 -5.68
C GLY A 62 -15.31 -16.13 -6.46
N ARG A 63 -15.73 -14.91 -6.81
CA ARG A 63 -16.96 -14.61 -7.55
C ARG A 63 -16.70 -14.26 -9.01
#